data_AF-A0A077PX09-F1
#
_entry.id   AF-A0A077PX09-F1
#
_cell.length_a   1.000
_cell.length_b   1.000
_cell.length_c   1.000
_cell.angle_alpha   90.00
_cell.angle_beta   90.00
_cell.angle_gamma   90.00
#
_symmetry.space_group_name_H-M   'P 1'
#
loop_
_entity.id
_entity.type
_entity.pdbx_description
1 polymer ?
#
loop_
_entity_poly.entity_id
_entity_poly.type
_entity_poly.pdbx_seq_one_letter_code
_entity_poly.pdbx_strand_id
1 'polypeptide(L)'
;MADAMKGYIERTGDNQKGFAYSNESRFINKLVLGIDPVRWAKNKSIKSKEVRDNMTTEQLQLLAYLESRNCAFLDLDTPPEKRKAQLTELAQRWLAQRMESNQ
;
A
#
# COMPACT_ATOMS: atom_id res chain seq x y z
N MET A 1 -9.84 4.40 -0.34
CA MET A 1 -8.79 4.62 0.68
C MET A 1 -8.84 6.02 1.30
N ALA A 2 -8.95 7.10 0.52
CA ALA A 2 -9.04 8.46 1.08
C ALA A 2 -10.17 8.61 2.12
N ASP A 3 -11.38 8.14 1.79
CA ASP A 3 -12.52 8.18 2.71
C ASP A 3 -12.33 7.30 3.94
N ALA A 4 -11.82 6.08 3.78
CA ALA A 4 -11.52 5.18 4.89
C ALA A 4 -10.49 5.79 5.85
N MET A 5 -9.45 6.46 5.33
CA MET A 5 -8.45 7.17 6.14
C MET A 5 -9.07 8.36 6.89
N LYS A 6 -9.92 9.14 6.22
CA LYS A 6 -10.65 10.25 6.84
C LYS A 6 -11.53 9.75 7.99
N GLY A 7 -12.32 8.70 7.75
CA GLY A 7 -13.18 8.11 8.77
C GLY A 7 -12.39 7.55 9.96
N TYR A 8 -11.26 6.88 9.70
CA TYR A 8 -10.36 6.41 10.75
C TYR A 8 -9.86 7.57 11.64
N ILE A 9 -9.39 8.67 11.04
CA ILE A 9 -8.92 9.86 11.78
C ILE A 9 -10.05 10.45 12.62
N GLU A 10 -11.24 10.60 12.05
CA GLU A 10 -12.41 11.16 12.74
C GLU A 10 -12.83 10.31 13.96
N ARG A 11 -12.78 8.98 13.84
CA ARG A 11 -13.19 8.06 14.92
C ARG A 11 -12.14 7.91 16.02
N THR A 12 -10.86 7.90 15.66
CA THR A 12 -9.77 7.57 16.60
C THR A 12 -9.09 8.80 17.18
N GLY A 13 -9.29 9.98 16.59
CA GLY A 13 -8.52 11.19 16.95
C GLY A 13 -7.05 11.11 16.56
N ASP A 14 -6.69 10.22 15.62
CA ASP A 14 -5.32 10.05 15.14
C ASP A 14 -4.80 11.36 14.52
N ASN A 15 -3.64 11.81 15.01
CA ASN A 15 -3.04 13.10 14.63
C ASN A 15 -2.03 12.96 13.49
N GLN A 16 -2.19 11.97 12.61
CA GLN A 16 -1.43 11.90 11.37
C GLN A 16 -1.63 13.20 10.59
N LYS A 17 -0.64 14.09 10.70
CA LYS A 17 -0.54 15.39 10.03
C LYS A 17 -0.82 15.18 8.53
N GLY A 18 -1.37 16.21 7.85
CA GLY A 18 -2.04 16.23 6.53
C GLY A 18 -1.45 15.47 5.31
N PHE A 19 -0.46 14.60 5.51
CA PHE A 19 0.10 13.64 4.58
C PHE A 19 -0.28 12.18 4.91
N ALA A 20 -1.28 11.92 5.79
CA ALA A 20 -1.71 10.58 6.18
C ALA A 20 -1.95 9.64 4.99
N TYR A 21 -2.79 10.07 4.03
CA TYR A 21 -3.07 9.32 2.80
C TYR A 21 -1.81 9.07 1.96
N SER A 22 -0.99 10.11 1.76
CA SER A 22 0.23 10.01 0.93
C SER A 22 1.26 9.07 1.56
N ASN A 23 1.38 9.07 2.89
CA ASN A 23 2.26 8.17 3.63
C ASN A 23 1.80 6.72 3.49
N GLU A 24 0.50 6.48 3.64
CA GLU A 24 -0.11 5.14 3.52
C GLU A 24 0.04 4.59 2.09
N SER A 25 -0.27 5.41 1.08
CA SER A 25 -0.11 5.07 -0.33
C SER A 25 1.35 4.77 -0.69
N ARG A 26 2.31 5.59 -0.21
CA ARG A 26 3.75 5.36 -0.41
C ARG A 26 4.19 4.05 0.22
N PHE A 27 3.70 3.72 1.41
CA PHE A 27 4.02 2.45 2.09
C PHE A 27 3.53 1.25 1.28
N ILE A 28 2.27 1.26 0.82
CA ILE A 28 1.72 0.18 -0.01
C ILE A 28 2.50 0.04 -1.32
N ASN A 29 2.80 1.15 -2.00
CA ASN A 29 3.63 1.14 -3.21
C ASN A 29 5.02 0.54 -2.95
N LYS A 30 5.63 0.82 -1.80
CA LYS A 30 6.92 0.23 -1.43
C LYS A 30 6.83 -1.29 -1.26
N LEU A 31 5.74 -1.81 -0.67
CA LEU A 31 5.51 -3.25 -0.58
C LEU A 31 5.37 -3.91 -1.96
N VAL A 32 4.63 -3.26 -2.87
CA VAL A 32 4.41 -3.77 -4.23
C VAL A 32 5.70 -3.77 -5.07
N LEU A 33 6.48 -2.71 -4.97
CA LEU A 33 7.66 -2.49 -5.82
C LEU A 33 8.94 -3.08 -5.25
N GLY A 34 8.95 -3.48 -3.97
CA GLY A 34 10.14 -3.93 -3.22
C GLY A 34 11.14 -2.82 -2.88
N ILE A 35 10.98 -1.63 -3.46
CA ILE A 35 11.81 -0.45 -3.22
C ILE A 35 10.93 0.80 -3.10
N ASP A 36 11.52 1.92 -2.66
CA ASP A 36 10.80 3.18 -2.58
C ASP A 36 10.26 3.62 -3.96
N PRO A 37 8.98 4.04 -4.08
CA PRO A 37 8.38 4.39 -5.37
C PRO A 37 9.06 5.57 -6.09
N VAL A 38 9.65 6.53 -5.36
CA VAL A 38 10.39 7.64 -5.97
C VAL A 38 11.68 7.12 -6.59
N ARG A 39 12.38 6.23 -5.88
CA ARG A 39 13.58 5.56 -6.40
C ARG A 39 13.25 4.67 -7.58
N TRP A 40 12.15 3.93 -7.52
CA TRP A 40 11.67 3.09 -8.62
C TRP A 40 11.37 3.90 -9.88
N ALA A 41 10.66 5.03 -9.75
CA ALA A 41 10.39 5.95 -10.84
C ALA A 41 11.69 6.49 -11.46
N LYS A 42 12.65 6.90 -10.62
CA LYS A 42 13.98 7.35 -11.07
C LYS A 42 14.72 6.27 -11.85
N ASN A 43 14.70 5.02 -11.40
CA ASN A 43 15.36 3.91 -12.10
C ASN A 43 14.72 3.62 -13.48
N LYS A 44 13.43 3.92 -13.64
CA LYS A 44 12.70 3.81 -14.91
C LYS A 44 12.72 5.09 -15.75
N SER A 45 13.38 6.17 -15.29
CA SER A 45 13.37 7.49 -15.94
C SER A 45 11.97 8.08 -16.17
N ILE A 46 11.04 7.82 -15.25
CA ILE A 46 9.66 8.35 -15.28
C ILE A 46 9.41 9.30 -14.09
N LYS A 47 8.32 10.07 -14.13
CA LYS A 47 7.94 10.95 -13.01
C LYS A 47 7.35 10.13 -11.87
N SER A 48 7.55 10.57 -10.64
CA SER A 48 7.01 9.91 -9.43
C SER A 48 5.48 9.76 -9.43
N LYS A 49 4.77 10.67 -10.11
CA LYS A 49 3.31 10.59 -10.28
C LYS A 49 2.85 9.50 -11.26
N GLU A 50 3.75 8.99 -12.11
CA GLU A 50 3.46 8.01 -13.16
C GLU A 50 3.74 6.56 -12.69
N VAL A 51 4.02 6.38 -11.39
CA VAL A 51 4.43 5.09 -10.83
C VAL A 51 3.40 3.99 -11.11
N ARG A 52 2.12 4.26 -10.82
CA ARG A 52 1.03 3.29 -11.01
C ARG A 52 0.81 2.98 -12.49
N ASP A 53 0.92 3.98 -13.37
CA ASP A 53 0.75 3.81 -14.82
C ASP A 53 1.83 2.91 -15.45
N ASN A 54 2.96 2.72 -14.76
CA ASN A 54 4.09 1.93 -15.23
C ASN A 54 4.27 0.59 -14.48
N MET A 55 3.34 0.25 -13.59
CA MET A 55 3.32 -1.04 -12.89
C MET A 55 2.89 -2.16 -13.84
N THR A 56 3.45 -3.36 -13.65
CA THR A 56 2.98 -4.56 -14.35
C THR A 56 1.58 -4.96 -13.88
N THR A 57 0.89 -5.82 -14.64
CA THR A 57 -0.41 -6.37 -14.24
C THR A 57 -0.36 -7.04 -12.87
N GLU A 58 0.70 -7.81 -12.57
CA GLU A 58 0.89 -8.46 -11.27
C GLU A 58 1.08 -7.44 -10.14
N GLN A 59 1.86 -6.39 -10.39
CA GLN A 59 2.05 -5.30 -9.42
C GLN A 59 0.74 -4.57 -9.15
N LEU A 60 -0.07 -4.31 -10.17
CA LEU A 60 -1.40 -3.71 -10.03
C LEU A 60 -2.37 -4.63 -9.27
N GLN A 61 -2.30 -5.95 -9.48
CA GLN A 61 -3.09 -6.91 -8.71
C GLN A 61 -2.70 -6.93 -7.23
N LEU A 62 -1.41 -6.94 -6.91
CA LEU A 62 -0.93 -6.86 -5.52
C LEU A 62 -1.31 -5.52 -4.88
N LEU A 63 -1.16 -4.42 -5.63
CA LEU A 63 -1.59 -3.09 -5.19
C LEU A 63 -3.07 -3.10 -4.81
N ALA A 64 -3.95 -3.49 -5.73
CA ALA A 64 -5.39 -3.54 -5.48
C ALA A 64 -5.76 -4.47 -4.30
N TYR A 65 -5.05 -5.61 -4.19
CA TYR A 65 -5.20 -6.54 -3.08
C TYR A 65 -4.91 -5.83 -1.73
N LEU A 66 -3.75 -5.19 -1.61
CA LEU A 66 -3.33 -4.50 -0.38
C LEU A 66 -4.18 -3.27 -0.06
N GLU A 67 -4.54 -2.46 -1.06
CA GLU A 67 -5.36 -1.26 -0.87
C GLU A 67 -6.75 -1.60 -0.32
N SER A 68 -7.36 -2.69 -0.81
CA SER A 68 -8.64 -3.19 -0.29
C SER A 68 -8.55 -3.61 1.18
N ARG A 69 -7.51 -4.35 1.59
CA ARG A 69 -7.35 -4.77 2.99
C ARG A 69 -6.98 -3.59 3.89
N ASN A 70 -6.20 -2.65 3.38
CA ASN A 70 -5.90 -1.43 4.11
C ASN A 70 -7.17 -0.64 4.45
N CYS A 71 -8.11 -0.51 3.49
CA CYS A 71 -9.41 0.11 3.76
C CYS A 71 -10.16 -0.64 4.86
N ALA A 72 -10.23 -1.98 4.79
CA ALA A 72 -10.87 -2.79 5.84
C ALA A 72 -10.21 -2.60 7.22
N PHE A 73 -8.87 -2.50 7.29
CA PHE A 73 -8.17 -2.23 8.55
C PHE A 73 -8.46 -0.83 9.10
N LEU A 74 -8.56 0.18 8.22
CA LEU A 74 -8.97 1.52 8.61
C LEU A 74 -10.41 1.54 9.12
N ASP A 75 -11.31 0.82 8.48
CA ASP A 75 -12.72 0.69 8.89
C ASP A 75 -12.88 -0.01 10.24
N LEU A 76 -11.93 -0.88 10.60
CA LEU A 76 -11.85 -1.57 11.89
C LEU A 76 -11.01 -0.82 12.94
N ASP A 77 -10.65 0.44 12.67
CA ASP A 77 -9.85 1.28 13.55
C ASP A 77 -8.50 0.64 13.97
N THR A 78 -7.92 -0.14 13.05
CA THR A 78 -6.65 -0.83 13.29
C THR A 78 -5.52 0.20 13.36
N PRO A 79 -4.74 0.24 14.47
CA PRO A 79 -3.67 1.22 14.64
C PRO A 79 -2.57 1.10 13.58
N PRO A 80 -1.82 2.19 13.30
CA PRO A 80 -0.93 2.26 12.14
C PRO A 80 0.17 1.18 12.14
N GLU A 81 0.77 0.90 13.30
CA GLU A 81 1.83 -0.09 13.41
C GLU A 81 1.32 -1.52 13.15
N LYS A 82 0.15 -1.86 13.71
CA LYS A 82 -0.50 -3.16 13.47
C LYS A 82 -0.89 -3.30 12.00
N ARG A 83 -1.45 -2.24 11.40
CA ARG A 83 -1.85 -2.22 9.99
C ARG A 83 -0.67 -2.44 9.06
N LYS A 84 0.45 -1.74 9.27
CA LYS A 84 1.68 -1.93 8.47
C LYS A 84 2.24 -3.35 8.59
N ALA A 85 2.25 -3.92 9.78
CA ALA A 85 2.71 -5.29 9.99
C ALA A 85 1.83 -6.29 9.21
N GLN A 86 0.51 -6.18 9.34
CA GLN A 86 -0.44 -7.04 8.63
C GLN A 86 -0.34 -6.89 7.10
N LEU A 87 -0.22 -5.66 6.58
CA LEU A 87 -0.04 -5.45 5.14
C LEU A 87 1.27 -6.05 4.61
N THR A 88 2.34 -6.00 5.41
CA THR A 88 3.62 -6.62 5.05
C THR A 88 3.49 -8.14 4.97
N GLU A 89 2.86 -8.76 5.97
CA GLU A 89 2.61 -10.21 5.99
C GLU A 89 1.72 -10.64 4.81
N LEU A 90 0.65 -9.89 4.53
CA LEU A 90 -0.25 -10.14 3.41
C LEU A 90 0.48 -10.03 2.06
N ALA A 91 1.39 -9.07 1.89
CA ALA A 91 2.19 -8.94 0.69
C ALA A 91 3.12 -10.14 0.49
N GLN A 92 3.83 -10.56 1.55
CA GLN A 92 4.70 -11.74 1.52
C GLN A 92 3.92 -13.01 1.16
N ARG A 93 2.75 -13.22 1.80
CA ARG A 93 1.90 -14.39 1.53
C ARG A 93 1.39 -14.40 0.10
N TRP A 94 0.95 -13.26 -0.42
CA TRP A 94 0.47 -13.14 -1.80
C TRP A 94 1.56 -13.48 -2.83
N LEU A 95 2.80 -13.05 -2.57
CA LEU A 95 3.95 -13.34 -3.44
C LEU A 95 4.35 -14.82 -3.37
N ALA A 96 4.39 -15.41 -2.17
CA ALA A 96 4.70 -16.83 -1.99
C ALA A 96 3.73 -17.74 -2.76
N GLN A 97 2.42 -17.47 -2.65
CA GLN A 97 1.39 -18.25 -3.36
C GLN A 97 1.58 -18.27 -4.88
N ARG A 98 2.05 -17.16 -5.48
CA ARG A 98 2.30 -17.06 -6.92
C ARG A 98 3.59 -17.70 -7.37
N MET A 99 4.62 -17.70 -6.52
CA MET A 99 5.84 -18.46 -6.77
C MET A 99 5.53 -19.96 -6.82
N GLU A 100 4.67 -20.44 -5.92
CA GLU A 100 4.20 -21.83 -5.88
C GLU A 100 3.27 -22.17 -7.05
N SER A 101 2.44 -21.23 -7.50
CA SER A 101 1.51 -21.44 -8.62
C SER A 101 2.17 -21.41 -10.01
N ASN A 102 3.42 -20.93 -10.09
CA ASN A 102 4.21 -20.84 -11.31
C ASN A 102 5.24 -21.98 -11.46
N GLN A 103 5.18 -23.01 -10.59
CA GLN A 103 5.94 -24.27 -10.69
C GLN A 103 5.09 -25.39 -11.28
#